data_AF-A0A969UX07-F1
#
_entry.id   AF-A0A969UX07-F1
#
_cell.length_a   1.000
_cell.length_b   1.000
_cell.length_c   1.000
_cell.angle_alpha   90.00
_cell.angle_beta   90.00
_cell.angle_gamma   90.00
#
_symmetry.space_group_name_H-M   'P 1'
#
loop_
_entity.id
_entity.type
_entity.pdbx_description
1 polymer ?
#
loop_
_entity_poly.entity_id
_entity_poly.type
_entity_poly.pdbx_seq_one_letter_code
_entity_poly.pdbx_strand_id
1 'polypeptide(L)' 'MVKLRYDPDEDVSRHAAAEASDCLEMEDKYGWKLKRIEELPESENQVFEVDCVFEGKTEFPTSYYDTEREED' A
#
# COMPACT_ATOMS: atom_id res chain seq x y z
N MET A 1 -0.66 -16.30 -9.12
CA MET A 1 -1.42 -15.12 -9.59
C MET A 1 -0.69 -13.89 -9.09
N VAL A 2 -0.47 -12.88 -9.95
CA VAL A 2 -0.05 -11.56 -9.47
C VAL A 2 -1.26 -10.94 -8.78
N LYS A 3 -1.12 -10.53 -7.51
CA LYS A 3 -2.19 -9.84 -6.78
C LYS A 3 -2.29 -8.41 -7.29
N LEU A 4 -3.50 -7.90 -7.49
CA LEU A 4 -3.72 -6.52 -7.90
C LEU A 4 -3.45 -5.58 -6.73
N ARG A 5 -2.93 -4.38 -7.04
CA ARG A 5 -2.79 -3.29 -6.06
C ARG A 5 -4.13 -2.86 -5.49
N TYR A 6 -5.17 -2.82 -6.32
CA TYR A 6 -6.55 -2.74 -5.86
C TYR A 6 -7.31 -3.91 -6.47
N ASP A 7 -7.95 -4.69 -5.62
CA ASP A 7 -8.72 -5.86 -5.97
C ASP A 7 -10.21 -5.50 -5.91
N PRO A 8 -10.91 -5.35 -7.05
CA PRO A 8 -12.30 -4.94 -7.06
C PRO A 8 -13.25 -6.06 -6.59
N ASP A 9 -12.82 -7.33 -6.61
CA ASP A 9 -13.64 -8.45 -6.16
C ASP A 9 -13.66 -8.54 -4.62
N GLU A 10 -12.51 -8.29 -3.98
CA GLU A 10 -12.38 -8.24 -2.52
C GLU A 10 -12.62 -6.85 -1.92
N ASP A 11 -12.67 -5.80 -2.74
CA ASP A 11 -12.64 -4.39 -2.36
C ASP A 11 -11.50 -4.07 -1.36
N VAL A 12 -10.28 -4.43 -1.75
CA VAL A 12 -9.08 -4.18 -0.94
C VAL A 12 -7.95 -3.58 -1.74
N SER A 13 -7.15 -2.73 -1.10
CA SER A 13 -5.89 -2.22 -1.63
C SER A 13 -4.69 -2.86 -0.94
N ARG A 14 -3.60 -3.09 -1.68
CA ARG A 14 -2.35 -3.67 -1.21
C ARG A 14 -1.20 -2.69 -1.42
N HIS A 15 -0.51 -2.36 -0.32
CA HIS A 15 0.68 -1.52 -0.33
C HIS A 15 1.85 -2.26 0.30
N ALA A 16 2.93 -2.43 -0.46
CA ALA A 16 4.15 -3.06 0.05
C ALA A 16 4.82 -2.17 1.11
N ALA A 17 5.31 -2.77 2.18
CA ALA A 17 6.01 -2.10 3.27
C ALA A 17 7.22 -2.90 3.74
N ALA A 18 8.15 -2.21 4.40
CA ALA A 18 9.37 -2.83 4.88
C ALA A 18 9.06 -3.72 6.09
N GLU A 19 8.24 -3.24 7.02
CA GLU A 19 7.88 -3.97 8.23
C GLU A 19 6.37 -3.94 8.49
N ALA A 20 5.87 -4.88 9.30
CA ALA A 20 4.47 -4.92 9.71
C ALA A 20 4.01 -3.66 10.48
N SER A 21 4.93 -2.99 11.19
CA SER A 21 4.67 -1.74 11.89
C SER A 21 4.29 -0.61 10.94
N ASP A 22 4.89 -0.55 9.75
CA ASP A 22 4.59 0.48 8.74
C ASP A 22 3.11 0.41 8.31
N CYS A 23 2.52 -0.80 8.28
CA CYS A 23 1.10 -0.98 7.97
C CYS A 23 0.20 -0.28 8.99
N LEU A 24 0.56 -0.34 10.26
CA LEU A 24 -0.18 0.30 11.35
C LEU A 24 0.00 1.81 11.31
N GLU A 25 1.22 2.28 11.02
CA GLU A 25 1.48 3.71 10.83
C GLU A 25 0.70 4.28 9.64
N MET A 26 0.59 3.54 8.54
CA MET A 26 -0.23 3.94 7.40
C MET A 26 -1.72 3.98 7.73
N GLU A 27 -2.21 3.01 8.52
CA GLU A 27 -3.59 3.00 9.01
C GLU A 27 -3.92 4.29 9.75
N ASP A 28 -3.10 4.63 10.77
CA ASP A 28 -3.29 5.81 11.60
C ASP A 28 -3.12 7.11 10.80
N LYS A 29 -2.03 7.22 10.04
CA LYS A 29 -1.65 8.43 9.31
C LYS A 29 -2.64 8.83 8.23
N TYR A 30 -3.17 7.85 7.49
CA TYR A 30 -4.06 8.10 6.36
C TYR A 30 -5.52 7.82 6.67
N GLY A 31 -5.84 7.35 7.89
CA GLY A 31 -7.20 6.97 8.28
C GLY A 31 -7.75 5.80 7.47
N TRP A 32 -6.86 4.97 6.91
CA TRP A 32 -7.25 3.75 6.24
C TRP A 32 -7.65 2.70 7.27
N LYS A 33 -8.22 1.58 6.82
CA LYS A 33 -8.61 0.48 7.71
C LYS A 33 -7.83 -0.77 7.33
N LEU A 34 -6.87 -1.14 8.15
CA LEU A 34 -6.02 -2.30 7.92
C LEU A 34 -6.85 -3.57 8.15
N LYS A 35 -6.91 -4.42 7.12
CA LYS A 35 -7.62 -5.71 7.17
C LYS A 35 -6.71 -6.83 7.60
N ARG A 36 -5.50 -6.87 7.03
CA ARG A 36 -4.50 -7.91 7.25
C ARG A 36 -3.14 -7.45 6.73
N ILE A 37 -2.10 -8.10 7.22
CA ILE A 37 -0.73 -7.96 6.75
C ILE A 37 -0.36 -9.32 6.12
N GLU A 38 0.11 -9.29 4.88
CA GLU A 38 0.51 -10.49 4.14
C GLU A 38 2.03 -10.51 4.00
N GLU A 39 2.69 -11.54 4.54
CA GLU A 39 4.15 -11.71 4.40
C GLU A 39 4.50 -12.05 2.95
N LEU A 40 5.53 -11.39 2.43
CA LEU A 40 6.09 -11.64 1.12
C LEU A 40 7.19 -12.71 1.23
N PRO A 41 7.35 -13.58 0.21
CA PRO A 41 8.40 -14.60 0.23
C PRO A 41 9.78 -13.94 0.24
N GLU A 42 10.66 -14.42 1.12
CA GLU A 42 12.04 -13.94 1.23
C GLU A 42 12.77 -14.05 -0.12
N SER A 43 13.43 -12.97 -0.53
CA SER A 43 14.20 -12.89 -1.76
C SER A 43 15.48 -12.07 -1.58
N GLU A 44 16.53 -12.40 -2.35
CA GLU A 44 17.80 -11.68 -2.27
C GLU A 44 17.60 -10.21 -2.63
N ASN A 45 17.97 -9.29 -1.73
CA ASN A 45 17.77 -7.83 -1.84
C ASN A 45 16.32 -7.35 -1.71
N GLN A 46 15.47 -8.12 -1.03
CA GLN A 46 14.12 -7.67 -0.68
C GLN A 46 14.18 -6.52 0.34
N VAL A 47 13.56 -5.40 -0.02
CA VAL A 47 13.39 -4.24 0.87
C VAL A 47 12.00 -4.22 1.51
N PHE A 48 11.01 -4.78 0.82
CA PHE A 48 9.63 -4.86 1.31
C PHE A 48 9.31 -6.29 1.72
N GLU A 49 9.11 -6.51 3.01
CA GLU A 49 8.87 -7.84 3.56
C GLU A 49 7.37 -8.17 3.64
N VAL A 50 6.50 -7.16 3.58
CA VAL A 50 5.06 -7.35 3.76
C VAL A 50 4.23 -6.55 2.76
N ASP A 51 3.01 -7.02 2.51
CA ASP A 51 1.92 -6.28 1.87
C ASP A 51 0.87 -5.90 2.93
N CYS A 52 0.68 -4.60 3.12
CA CYS A 52 -0.39 -4.04 3.95
C CYS A 52 -1.70 -4.02 3.15
N VAL A 53 -2.71 -4.76 3.61
CA VAL A 53 -4.00 -4.88 2.92
C VAL A 53 -5.05 -4.03 3.62
N PHE A 54 -5.57 -3.01 2.95
CA PHE A 54 -6.56 -2.07 3.47
C PHE A 54 -7.94 -2.27 2.83
N GLU A 55 -8.99 -1.94 3.59
CA GLU A 55 -10.38 -1.90 3.09
C GLU A 55 -10.55 -0.79 2.05
N GLY A 56 -11.20 -1.11 0.94
CA GLY A 56 -11.52 -0.16 -0.13
C GLY A 56 -10.34 0.23 -1.00
N LYS A 57 -10.59 1.21 -1.87
CA LYS A 57 -9.56 1.85 -2.70
C LYS A 57 -8.80 2.89 -1.86
N THR A 58 -7.47 2.74 -1.76
CA THR A 58 -6.60 3.68 -1.04
C THR A 58 -5.51 4.21 -1.96
N GLU A 59 -5.29 5.52 -1.93
CA GLU A 59 -4.31 6.21 -2.77
C GLU A 59 -3.52 7.18 -1.88
N PHE A 60 -2.19 7.19 -2.03
CA PHE A 60 -1.36 8.18 -1.35
C PHE A 60 -1.75 9.58 -1.82
N PRO A 61 -1.77 10.58 -0.91
CA PRO A 61 -2.04 11.95 -1.31
C PRO A 61 -0.99 12.39 -2.34
N THR A 62 -1.46 13.00 -3.43
CA THR A 62 -0.59 13.65 -4.41
C THR A 62 0.25 14.70 -3.69
N SER A 63 1.56 14.63 -3.85
CA SER A 63 2.46 15.60 -3.21
C SER A 63 2.18 17.01 -3.74
N TYR A 64 2.45 18.05 -2.93
CA TYR A 64 2.33 19.45 -3.37
C TYR A 64 3.20 19.77 -4.60
N TYR A 65 4.27 19.01 -4.82
CA TYR A 65 5.16 19.16 -5.98
C TYR A 65 4.68 18.40 -7.23
N ASP A 66 3.63 17.58 -7.11
CA ASP A 66 3.08 16.80 -8.22
C ASP A 66 2.17 17.65 -9.12
N THR A 67 1.65 18.77 -8.61
CA THR A 67 0.76 19.70 -9.34
C THR A 67 1.47 20.62 -10.36
N GLU A 68 2.80 20.58 -10.47
CA GLU A 68 3.55 21.45 -11.40
C GLU A 68 4.05 20.73 -12.67
N ARG A 69 3.64 19.47 -12.90
CA ARG A 69 3.89 18.74 -14.16
C ARG A 69 2.59 18.40 -14.88
N GLU A 70 1.76 19.41 -15.14
CA GLU A 70 0.90 19.38 -16.33
C GLU A 70 1.76 19.93 -17.48
N GLU A 71 2.22 19.02 -18.34
CA GLU A 71 3.03 19.32 -19.52
C GLU A 71 2.24 20.21 -20.50
N ASP A 72 2.85 21.32 -20.97
CA ASP A 72 2.47 22.05 -22.19
C ASP A 72 3.12 21.39 -23.41
#